data_AF-A0A923DA50-F1
#
_entry.id   AF-A0A923DA50-F1
#
_cell.length_a   1.000
_cell.length_b   1.000
_cell.length_c   1.000
_cell.angle_alpha   90.00
_cell.angle_beta   90.00
_cell.angle_gamma   90.00
#
_symmetry.space_group_name_H-M   'P 1'
#
loop_
_entity.id
_entity.type
_entity.pdbx_description
1 polymer ?
#
loop_
_entity_poly.entity_id
_entity_poly.type
_entity_poly.pdbx_seq_one_letter_code
_entity_poly.pdbx_strand_id
1 'polypeptide(L)'
;MKTRITTSFFILVILTITISCGRNRLKTDEKTLAKQILTVEEQLAHDTELRAEREKQLADSIAKLPKGFRFKEDRSVDLNNPPVVIDIIGNRTNPQKIKLSQLFSKVEYIRLDQDPDSMFYEFSWFYEFKFPLIVGANHMYTLSALGGIFQFDLKGHFIQSICKGNLQYTSFKGRAVIGPEQINQFEGAQSVYWYDNKLHYQYENRPEKKTYLMTFDDNVDSENSSVQLPGSVESKNQINGKGEIKAELKKNSSALASPTPYLVNRNLLSFAPKRDMKHKTNFLNVISSYGDTLSVFKDNDPIKNFSKPDYREFDYGTNYYLNGTLHLRQSHNDTIYQLIPPNRLVPKYILNFGSLGIKSTNEGMDPDINLKDKLVPRSFLETDRYLFITYSKDYDCTSTAKNGTLKYSRLIYDKKNKTLKSIYIDEAPYVSEIDQKHSAPNINLENDFDGMPFIWPTSVTANGNPCSIISGEDLLKLKGQNLPVKNIHKNDRIIAIYH
;
A
#
# COMPACT_ATOMS: atom_id res chain seq x y z
N MET A 1 -87.31 3.08 14.28
CA MET A 1 -86.57 2.15 13.39
C MET A 1 -85.37 2.91 12.84
N LYS A 2 -84.15 2.90 13.41
CA LYS A 2 -83.19 1.78 13.56
C LYS A 2 -83.27 0.87 12.32
N THR A 3 -82.25 0.67 11.47
CA THR A 3 -80.81 0.48 11.76
C THR A 3 -79.98 0.42 10.46
N ARG A 4 -78.68 0.77 10.58
CA ARG A 4 -77.49 0.16 9.91
C ARG A 4 -77.29 0.32 8.38
N ILE A 5 -76.51 1.34 8.01
CA ILE A 5 -75.61 1.33 6.85
C ILE A 5 -74.27 1.96 7.30
N THR A 6 -73.47 1.26 8.11
CA THR A 6 -72.09 1.69 8.43
C THR A 6 -71.29 0.52 9.01
N THR A 7 -71.09 -0.56 8.24
CA THR A 7 -70.16 -1.63 8.68
C THR A 7 -69.39 -2.32 7.55
N SER A 8 -69.64 -1.99 6.27
CA SER A 8 -68.93 -2.65 5.16
C SER A 8 -67.76 -1.85 4.57
N PHE A 9 -67.57 -0.58 4.95
CA PHE A 9 -66.46 0.23 4.43
C PHE A 9 -65.19 0.18 5.33
N PHE A 10 -65.32 -0.28 6.57
CA PHE A 10 -64.19 -0.35 7.51
C PHE A 10 -63.37 -1.65 7.42
N ILE A 11 -63.90 -2.69 6.77
CA ILE A 11 -63.21 -3.98 6.62
C ILE A 11 -62.27 -3.99 5.39
N LEU A 12 -62.54 -3.15 4.38
CA LEU A 12 -61.70 -3.09 3.17
C LEU A 12 -60.42 -2.25 3.36
N VAL A 13 -60.41 -1.32 4.32
CA VAL A 13 -59.25 -0.45 4.62
C VAL A 13 -58.26 -1.13 5.59
N ILE A 14 -58.70 -2.12 6.39
CA ILE A 14 -57.81 -2.87 7.29
C ILE A 14 -57.08 -4.01 6.55
N LEU A 15 -57.57 -4.46 5.39
CA LEU A 15 -56.95 -5.51 4.58
C LEU A 15 -55.85 -5.00 3.62
N THR A 16 -55.62 -3.70 3.54
CA THR A 16 -54.51 -3.11 2.74
C THR A 16 -53.29 -2.73 3.57
N ILE A 17 -53.35 -2.82 4.90
CA ILE A 17 -52.23 -2.49 5.81
C ILE A 17 -51.37 -3.73 6.16
N THR A 18 -51.80 -4.96 5.82
CA THR A 18 -51.06 -6.19 6.17
C THR A 18 -50.23 -6.81 5.02
N ILE A 19 -50.12 -6.16 3.86
CA ILE A 19 -49.27 -6.64 2.74
C ILE A 19 -47.94 -5.84 2.64
N SER A 20 -47.71 -4.84 3.49
CA SER A 20 -46.47 -4.01 3.44
C SER A 20 -45.39 -4.42 4.46
N CYS A 21 -45.43 -5.65 5.00
CA CYS A 21 -44.38 -6.17 5.88
C CYS A 21 -44.07 -7.62 5.49
N GLY A 22 -43.14 -7.81 4.55
CA GLY A 22 -42.68 -9.15 4.23
C GLY A 22 -41.73 -9.24 3.05
N ARG A 23 -40.43 -9.29 3.35
CA ARG A 23 -39.34 -9.81 2.50
C ARG A 23 -38.80 -8.88 1.40
N ASN A 24 -38.00 -7.90 1.82
CA ASN A 24 -36.70 -7.69 1.17
C ASN A 24 -35.74 -8.77 1.67
N ARG A 25 -35.97 -10.03 1.28
CA ARG A 25 -34.94 -11.07 1.35
C ARG A 25 -34.15 -10.90 0.06
N LEU A 26 -32.87 -10.55 0.17
CA LEU A 26 -31.87 -10.69 -0.89
C LEU A 26 -32.12 -12.02 -1.60
N LYS A 27 -32.68 -11.99 -2.82
CA LYS A 27 -32.78 -13.16 -3.70
C LYS A 27 -31.44 -13.37 -4.41
N THR A 28 -30.37 -13.45 -3.65
CA THR A 28 -29.17 -14.12 -4.16
C THR A 28 -29.46 -15.60 -3.98
N ASP A 29 -29.77 -16.29 -5.08
CA ASP A 29 -29.86 -17.75 -5.09
C ASP A 29 -28.50 -18.28 -4.64
N GLU A 30 -28.42 -18.81 -3.42
CA GLU A 30 -27.20 -19.31 -2.78
C GLU A 30 -26.47 -20.33 -3.68
N LYS A 31 -27.22 -21.10 -4.49
CA LYS A 31 -26.63 -22.02 -5.47
C LYS A 31 -25.95 -21.29 -6.63
N THR A 32 -26.56 -20.21 -7.11
CA THR A 32 -25.97 -19.37 -8.17
C THR A 32 -24.74 -18.62 -7.65
N LEU A 33 -24.79 -18.10 -6.42
CA LEU A 33 -23.65 -17.42 -5.79
C LEU A 33 -22.49 -18.40 -5.52
N ALA A 34 -22.79 -19.58 -4.95
CA ALA A 34 -21.78 -20.62 -4.72
C ALA A 34 -21.12 -21.07 -6.02
N LYS A 35 -21.90 -21.21 -7.10
CA LYS A 35 -21.36 -21.53 -8.43
C LYS A 35 -20.45 -20.42 -8.95
N GLN A 36 -20.83 -19.15 -8.80
CA GLN A 36 -20.00 -18.01 -9.22
C GLN A 36 -18.69 -17.94 -8.43
N ILE A 37 -18.73 -18.17 -7.12
CA ILE A 37 -17.52 -18.22 -6.26
C ILE A 37 -16.58 -19.33 -6.73
N LEU A 38 -17.09 -20.55 -6.90
CA LEU A 38 -16.30 -21.69 -7.39
C LEU A 38 -15.65 -21.40 -8.74
N THR A 39 -16.38 -20.75 -9.66
CA THR A 39 -15.85 -20.43 -10.99
C THR A 39 -14.70 -19.42 -10.91
N VAL A 40 -14.80 -18.42 -10.00
CA VAL A 40 -13.74 -17.42 -9.79
C VAL A 40 -12.52 -18.05 -9.11
N GLU A 41 -12.73 -18.92 -8.12
CA GLU A 41 -11.65 -19.64 -7.43
C GLU A 41 -10.90 -20.58 -8.39
N GLU A 42 -11.62 -21.33 -9.23
CA GLU A 42 -11.05 -22.18 -10.27
C GLU A 42 -10.22 -21.37 -11.28
N GLN A 43 -10.73 -20.21 -11.71
CA GLN A 43 -10.02 -19.32 -12.63
C GLN A 43 -8.74 -18.75 -11.99
N LEU A 44 -8.80 -18.33 -10.73
CA LEU A 44 -7.64 -17.83 -9.99
C LEU A 44 -6.58 -18.91 -9.81
N ALA A 45 -7.00 -20.14 -9.48
CA ALA A 45 -6.11 -21.29 -9.34
C ALA A 45 -5.42 -21.60 -10.68
N HIS A 46 -6.17 -21.63 -11.78
CA HIS A 46 -5.64 -21.87 -13.12
C HIS A 46 -4.63 -20.80 -13.56
N ASP A 47 -4.94 -19.51 -13.34
CA ASP A 47 -4.03 -18.40 -13.66
C ASP A 47 -2.74 -18.47 -12.82
N THR A 48 -2.85 -18.91 -11.57
CA THR A 48 -1.70 -19.12 -10.68
C THR A 48 -0.81 -20.27 -11.16
N GLU A 49 -1.41 -21.37 -11.61
CA GLU A 49 -0.68 -22.51 -12.17
C GLU A 49 0.07 -22.12 -13.45
N LEU A 50 -0.61 -21.45 -14.39
CA LEU A 50 0.01 -20.94 -15.63
C LEU A 50 1.16 -19.98 -15.34
N ARG A 51 1.04 -19.15 -14.31
CA ARG A 51 2.12 -18.25 -13.88
C ARG A 51 3.31 -19.06 -13.35
N ALA A 52 3.08 -20.02 -12.46
CA ALA A 52 4.12 -20.86 -11.89
C ALA A 52 4.88 -21.63 -12.98
N GLU A 53 4.18 -22.12 -14.01
CA GLU A 53 4.80 -22.76 -15.16
C GLU A 53 5.71 -21.81 -15.95
N ARG A 54 5.21 -20.61 -16.29
CA ARG A 54 6.01 -19.58 -17.00
C ARG A 54 7.24 -19.16 -16.19
N GLU A 55 7.10 -19.00 -14.88
CA GLU A 55 8.22 -18.67 -14.01
C GLU A 55 9.26 -19.78 -13.96
N LYS A 56 8.82 -21.04 -13.91
CA LYS A 56 9.72 -22.20 -13.97
C LYS A 56 10.49 -22.23 -15.30
N GLN A 57 9.79 -22.08 -16.43
CA GLN A 57 10.42 -22.04 -17.75
C GLN A 57 11.43 -20.88 -17.88
N LEU A 58 11.10 -19.72 -17.32
CA LEU A 58 12.01 -18.57 -17.28
C LEU A 58 13.23 -18.85 -16.42
N ALA A 59 13.04 -19.41 -15.21
CA ALA A 59 14.14 -19.78 -14.32
C ALA A 59 15.08 -20.80 -14.98
N ASP A 60 14.53 -21.84 -15.62
CA ASP A 60 15.30 -22.85 -16.33
C ASP A 60 16.06 -22.25 -17.52
N SER A 61 15.48 -21.26 -18.20
CA SER A 61 16.13 -20.53 -19.30
C SER A 61 17.28 -19.67 -18.80
N ILE A 62 17.10 -18.99 -17.65
CA ILE A 62 18.12 -18.14 -17.04
C ILE A 62 19.29 -18.97 -16.49
N ALA A 63 19.01 -20.12 -15.89
CA ALA A 63 20.04 -21.02 -15.35
C ALA A 63 20.99 -21.57 -16.43
N LYS A 64 20.54 -21.60 -17.70
CA LYS A 64 21.35 -22.02 -18.86
C LYS A 64 22.20 -20.90 -19.46
N LEU A 65 22.06 -19.66 -18.99
CA LEU A 65 22.81 -18.53 -19.53
C LEU A 65 24.28 -18.61 -19.09
N PRO A 66 25.23 -18.17 -19.94
CA PRO A 66 26.62 -18.02 -19.52
C PRO A 66 26.76 -17.07 -18.34
N LYS A 67 27.72 -17.33 -17.45
CA LYS A 67 28.03 -16.44 -16.33
C LYS A 67 28.33 -15.02 -16.84
N GLY A 68 27.69 -14.03 -16.22
CA GLY A 68 27.84 -12.62 -16.59
C GLY A 68 27.04 -12.18 -17.83
N PHE A 69 26.18 -13.05 -18.38
CA PHE A 69 25.24 -12.66 -19.44
C PHE A 69 24.34 -11.51 -18.97
N ARG A 70 24.11 -10.53 -19.85
CA ARG A 70 23.24 -9.38 -19.59
C ARG A 70 22.27 -9.17 -20.74
N PHE A 71 20.99 -9.12 -20.39
CA PHE A 71 19.95 -8.67 -21.30
C PHE A 71 20.04 -7.16 -21.50
N LYS A 72 19.82 -6.71 -22.74
CA LYS A 72 19.60 -5.29 -23.04
C LYS A 72 18.23 -4.89 -22.49
N GLU A 73 18.12 -3.73 -21.84
CA GLU A 73 16.82 -3.21 -21.40
C GLU A 73 15.88 -3.01 -22.61
N ASP A 74 14.62 -3.36 -22.43
CA ASP A 74 13.51 -3.10 -23.34
C ASP A 74 12.47 -2.23 -22.64
N ARG A 75 12.06 -1.15 -23.31
CA ARG A 75 11.02 -0.21 -22.85
C ARG A 75 9.96 0.04 -23.91
N SER A 76 9.87 -0.87 -24.88
CA SER A 76 8.91 -0.78 -25.98
C SER A 76 7.47 -0.77 -25.44
N VAL A 77 6.66 0.11 -26.03
CA VAL A 77 5.22 0.11 -25.80
C VAL A 77 4.65 -1.21 -26.31
N ASP A 78 3.80 -1.84 -25.50
CA ASP A 78 2.97 -2.95 -25.99
C ASP A 78 1.87 -2.38 -26.90
N LEU A 79 1.97 -2.61 -28.20
CA LEU A 79 1.00 -2.11 -29.18
C LEU A 79 -0.41 -2.68 -28.98
N ASN A 80 -0.52 -3.89 -28.40
CA ASN A 80 -1.81 -4.51 -28.12
C ASN A 80 -2.45 -3.95 -26.83
N ASN A 81 -1.62 -3.42 -25.93
CA ASN A 81 -2.04 -2.88 -24.64
C ASN A 81 -1.32 -1.54 -24.39
N PRO A 82 -1.60 -0.49 -25.19
CA PRO A 82 -0.91 0.79 -25.03
C PRO A 82 -1.15 1.39 -23.64
N PRO A 83 -0.24 2.22 -23.13
CA PRO A 83 -0.40 2.86 -21.83
C PRO A 83 -1.68 3.70 -21.79
N VAL A 84 -2.39 3.62 -20.67
CA VAL A 84 -3.56 4.46 -20.44
C VAL A 84 -3.09 5.83 -19.97
N VAL A 85 -3.44 6.87 -20.72
CA VAL A 85 -3.17 8.26 -20.35
C VAL A 85 -4.26 8.74 -19.40
N ILE A 86 -3.88 9.05 -18.16
CA ILE A 86 -4.74 9.66 -17.17
C ILE A 86 -4.57 11.18 -17.31
N ASP A 87 -5.50 11.84 -18.01
CA ASP A 87 -5.46 13.28 -18.23
C ASP A 87 -5.86 14.03 -16.95
N ILE A 88 -4.87 14.34 -16.10
CA ILE A 88 -5.10 15.04 -14.84
C ILE A 88 -5.59 16.45 -15.12
N ILE A 89 -4.98 17.17 -16.08
CA ILE A 89 -5.29 18.56 -16.38
C ILE A 89 -6.68 18.74 -16.97
N GLY A 90 -7.05 17.95 -17.98
CA GLY A 90 -8.36 18.04 -18.60
C GLY A 90 -9.51 17.69 -17.64
N ASN A 91 -9.21 16.96 -16.56
CA ASN A 91 -10.21 16.52 -15.57
C ASN A 91 -10.18 17.34 -14.26
N ARG A 92 -9.57 18.53 -14.24
CA ARG A 92 -9.62 19.45 -13.10
C ARG A 92 -10.92 20.25 -13.02
N THR A 93 -12.05 19.66 -13.40
CA THR A 93 -13.37 20.28 -13.31
C THR A 93 -14.36 19.32 -12.65
N ASN A 94 -15.48 19.85 -12.16
CA ASN A 94 -16.62 19.10 -11.64
C ASN A 94 -16.28 18.08 -10.53
N PRO A 95 -15.76 18.51 -9.36
CA PRO A 95 -15.69 17.65 -8.17
C PRO A 95 -17.02 16.95 -7.88
N GLN A 96 -16.96 15.66 -7.60
CA GLN A 96 -18.12 14.84 -7.31
C GLN A 96 -18.05 14.29 -5.90
N LYS A 97 -19.18 14.39 -5.18
CA LYS A 97 -19.39 13.59 -3.99
C LYS A 97 -19.56 12.14 -4.41
N ILE A 98 -18.82 11.23 -3.79
CA ILE A 98 -18.91 9.80 -4.05
C ILE A 98 -19.49 9.07 -2.85
N LYS A 99 -20.41 8.15 -3.14
CA LYS A 99 -20.96 7.23 -2.16
C LYS A 99 -20.21 5.91 -2.22
N LEU A 100 -19.98 5.28 -1.08
CA LEU A 100 -19.28 4.00 -1.00
C LEU A 100 -19.99 2.93 -1.84
N SER A 101 -21.33 2.92 -1.83
CA SER A 101 -22.16 2.02 -2.63
C SER A 101 -22.01 2.17 -4.15
N GLN A 102 -21.48 3.30 -4.64
CA GLN A 102 -21.19 3.48 -6.06
C GLN A 102 -19.90 2.76 -6.50
N LEU A 103 -19.01 2.50 -5.56
CA LEU A 103 -17.71 1.88 -5.81
C LEU A 103 -17.71 0.41 -5.41
N PHE A 104 -18.37 0.10 -4.29
CA PHE A 104 -18.29 -1.17 -3.58
C PHE A 104 -19.69 -1.67 -3.21
N SER A 105 -19.78 -2.95 -2.90
CA SER A 105 -20.98 -3.68 -2.49
C SER A 105 -21.17 -3.74 -0.98
N LYS A 106 -20.07 -3.70 -0.21
CA LYS A 106 -20.08 -3.67 1.25
C LYS A 106 -18.75 -3.15 1.82
N VAL A 107 -18.74 -2.87 3.12
CA VAL A 107 -17.53 -2.59 3.90
C VAL A 107 -17.50 -3.49 5.13
N GLU A 108 -16.32 -4.01 5.45
CA GLU A 108 -16.04 -4.81 6.64
C GLU A 108 -15.07 -4.07 7.56
N TYR A 109 -15.29 -4.15 8.87
CA TYR A 109 -14.42 -3.54 9.88
C TYR A 109 -13.84 -4.59 10.79
N ILE A 110 -12.51 -4.59 10.90
CA ILE A 110 -11.77 -5.51 11.76
C ILE A 110 -10.97 -4.69 12.76
N ARG A 111 -11.24 -4.88 14.05
CA ARG A 111 -10.44 -4.27 15.12
C ARG A 111 -9.26 -5.16 15.43
N LEU A 112 -8.05 -4.63 15.34
CA LEU A 112 -6.86 -5.35 15.78
C LEU A 112 -6.78 -5.33 17.31
N ASP A 113 -6.49 -6.49 17.90
CA ASP A 113 -6.12 -6.60 19.30
C ASP A 113 -4.83 -5.80 19.56
N GLN A 114 -4.72 -5.22 20.75
CA GLN A 114 -3.49 -4.56 21.17
C GLN A 114 -2.51 -5.63 21.62
N ASP A 115 -1.41 -5.80 20.88
CA ASP A 115 -0.32 -6.69 21.30
C ASP A 115 0.39 -6.12 22.55
N PRO A 116 0.66 -6.92 23.60
CA PRO A 116 1.37 -6.50 24.80
C PRO A 116 2.75 -5.88 24.57
N ASP A 117 3.47 -6.30 23.51
CA ASP A 117 4.78 -5.72 23.14
C ASP A 117 4.66 -4.62 22.08
N SER A 118 3.49 -4.47 21.47
CA SER A 118 3.24 -3.43 20.49
C SER A 118 3.04 -2.10 21.21
N MET A 119 4.17 -1.50 21.52
CA MET A 119 4.28 -0.07 21.48
C MET A 119 3.88 0.44 20.09
N PHE A 120 2.57 0.57 19.84
CA PHE A 120 1.99 1.28 18.71
C PHE A 120 2.24 2.80 18.84
N TYR A 121 3.47 3.21 19.19
CA TYR A 121 3.88 4.58 19.01
C TYR A 121 4.03 4.81 17.51
N GLU A 122 3.38 5.85 17.01
CA GLU A 122 3.66 6.46 15.71
C GLU A 122 5.14 6.87 15.68
N PHE A 123 6.00 5.93 15.33
CA PHE A 123 7.42 6.18 15.13
C PHE A 123 7.61 6.80 13.74
N SER A 124 7.17 8.04 13.58
CA SER A 124 7.32 8.80 12.34
C SER A 124 8.65 9.56 12.35
N TRP A 125 9.75 8.88 12.06
CA TRP A 125 11.04 9.56 11.83
C TRP A 125 11.08 10.26 10.48
N PHE A 126 10.27 9.78 9.54
CA PHE A 126 10.10 10.38 8.24
C PHE A 126 8.60 10.52 7.98
N TYR A 127 8.25 11.69 7.46
CA TYR A 127 6.92 12.00 6.97
C TYR A 127 6.39 10.83 6.12
N GLU A 128 5.13 10.46 6.35
CA GLU A 128 4.33 9.56 5.49
C GLU A 128 4.57 8.04 5.52
N PHE A 129 5.45 7.48 6.37
CA PHE A 129 5.47 6.03 6.56
C PHE A 129 4.21 5.58 7.33
N LYS A 130 3.13 5.35 6.58
CA LYS A 130 1.94 4.65 7.06
C LYS A 130 2.39 3.29 7.57
N PHE A 131 1.89 2.89 8.73
CA PHE A 131 2.05 1.53 9.25
C PHE A 131 1.76 0.54 8.11
N PRO A 132 2.75 -0.23 7.64
CA PRO A 132 2.52 -1.20 6.59
C PRO A 132 1.52 -2.21 7.13
N LEU A 133 0.31 -2.18 6.57
CA LEU A 133 -0.71 -3.18 6.77
C LEU A 133 -0.71 -4.08 5.55
N ILE A 134 -0.56 -5.37 5.79
CA ILE A 134 -0.77 -6.40 4.78
C ILE A 134 -1.95 -7.23 5.26
N VAL A 135 -2.99 -7.33 4.43
CA VAL A 135 -4.06 -8.30 4.62
C VAL A 135 -3.78 -9.45 3.65
N GLY A 136 -3.17 -10.51 4.17
CA GLY A 136 -2.82 -11.72 3.43
C GLY A 136 -4.06 -12.59 3.14
N ALA A 137 -3.81 -13.81 2.69
CA ALA A 137 -4.88 -14.77 2.39
C ALA A 137 -5.55 -15.31 3.67
N ASN A 138 -4.77 -15.69 4.68
CA ASN A 138 -5.30 -16.26 5.92
C ASN A 138 -5.03 -15.41 7.16
N HIS A 139 -4.08 -14.47 7.08
CA HIS A 139 -3.68 -13.63 8.21
C HIS A 139 -3.42 -12.19 7.79
N MET A 140 -3.42 -11.30 8.78
CA MET A 140 -3.01 -9.91 8.63
C MET A 140 -1.67 -9.67 9.30
N TYR A 141 -0.91 -8.72 8.77
CA TYR A 141 0.39 -8.35 9.30
C TYR A 141 0.54 -6.86 9.43
N THR A 142 1.17 -6.45 10.51
CA THR A 142 1.58 -5.05 10.71
C THR A 142 3.08 -5.00 10.93
N LEU A 143 3.71 -3.95 10.43
CA LEU A 143 5.11 -3.63 10.72
C LEU A 143 5.18 -2.41 11.63
N SER A 144 5.87 -2.57 12.76
CA SER A 144 6.35 -1.48 13.61
C SER A 144 7.87 -1.39 13.47
N ALA A 145 8.40 -0.20 13.17
CA ALA A 145 9.84 -0.01 13.01
C ALA A 145 10.64 -0.38 14.28
N LEU A 146 10.01 -0.33 15.46
CA LEU A 146 10.61 -0.72 16.74
C LEU A 146 10.18 -2.11 17.20
N GLY A 147 8.92 -2.46 16.98
CA GLY A 147 8.34 -3.72 17.46
C GLY A 147 8.64 -4.92 16.57
N GLY A 148 8.89 -4.68 15.28
CA GLY A 148 9.03 -5.70 14.24
C GLY A 148 7.70 -6.04 13.57
N ILE A 149 7.49 -7.29 13.19
CA ILE A 149 6.33 -7.76 12.43
C ILE A 149 5.40 -8.56 13.34
N PHE A 150 4.11 -8.22 13.31
CA PHE A 150 3.07 -8.86 14.11
C PHE A 150 2.02 -9.50 13.21
N GLN A 151 1.61 -10.72 13.54
CA GLN A 151 0.61 -11.50 12.84
C GLN A 151 -0.70 -11.53 13.63
N PHE A 152 -1.80 -11.35 12.90
CA PHE A 152 -3.16 -11.40 13.41
C PHE A 152 -3.98 -12.35 12.54
N ASP A 153 -5.00 -12.98 13.12
CA ASP A 153 -6.03 -13.64 12.31
C ASP A 153 -6.88 -12.61 11.55
N LEU A 154 -7.70 -13.06 10.60
CA LEU A 154 -8.60 -12.18 9.85
C LEU A 154 -9.72 -11.55 10.70
N LYS A 155 -9.87 -11.93 11.97
CA LYS A 155 -10.78 -11.29 12.93
C LYS A 155 -10.08 -10.22 13.77
N GLY A 156 -8.77 -10.05 13.58
CA GLY A 156 -7.95 -9.07 14.27
C GLY A 156 -7.36 -9.57 15.59
N HIS A 157 -7.48 -10.86 15.91
CA HIS A 157 -6.86 -11.42 17.09
C HIS A 157 -5.36 -11.58 16.89
N PHE A 158 -4.58 -11.13 17.87
CA PHE A 158 -3.14 -11.30 17.84
C PHE A 158 -2.79 -12.78 17.95
N ILE A 159 -1.93 -13.25 17.04
CA ILE A 159 -1.43 -14.63 17.03
C ILE A 159 -0.01 -14.66 17.59
N GLN A 160 0.91 -13.93 16.95
CA GLN A 160 2.33 -13.98 17.28
C GLN A 160 3.11 -12.81 16.67
N SER A 161 4.33 -12.61 17.16
CA SER A 161 5.35 -11.84 16.44
C SER A 161 6.06 -12.75 15.44
N ILE A 162 6.23 -12.28 14.21
CA ILE A 162 7.02 -12.96 13.16
C ILE A 162 8.49 -12.56 13.27
N CYS A 163 8.75 -11.30 13.57
CA CYS A 163 10.08 -10.75 13.78
C CYS A 163 9.98 -9.74 14.90
N LYS A 164 10.87 -9.80 15.90
CA LYS A 164 10.95 -8.79 16.95
C LYS A 164 12.11 -7.84 16.66
N GLY A 165 11.80 -6.55 16.62
CA GLY A 165 12.83 -5.52 16.57
C GLY A 165 13.64 -5.49 17.86
N ASN A 166 14.97 -5.46 17.75
CA ASN A 166 15.88 -5.16 18.84
C ASN A 166 16.48 -3.79 18.57
N LEU A 167 15.89 -2.77 19.18
CA LEU A 167 16.40 -1.41 19.12
C LEU A 167 16.22 -0.73 20.47
N GLN A 168 17.33 -0.34 21.08
CA GLN A 168 17.28 0.48 22.27
C GLN A 168 16.86 1.91 21.89
N TYR A 169 15.90 2.47 22.62
CA TYR A 169 15.46 3.85 22.46
C TYR A 169 15.21 4.46 23.84
N THR A 170 15.26 5.79 23.90
CA THR A 170 14.80 6.54 25.07
C THR A 170 13.44 7.14 24.78
N SER A 171 12.53 7.16 25.76
CA SER A 171 11.25 7.86 25.60
C SER A 171 11.41 9.32 26.02
N PHE A 172 11.03 10.25 25.15
CA PHE A 172 10.95 11.67 25.45
C PHE A 172 9.59 12.21 25.02
N LYS A 173 8.79 12.71 25.99
CA LYS A 173 7.42 13.20 25.77
C LYS A 173 6.53 12.20 25.02
N GLY A 174 6.62 10.91 25.35
CA GLY A 174 5.85 9.85 24.70
C GLY A 174 6.30 9.50 23.29
N ARG A 175 7.48 9.97 22.87
CA ARG A 175 8.10 9.62 21.58
C ARG A 175 9.38 8.84 21.83
N ALA A 176 9.60 7.78 21.07
CA ALA A 176 10.89 7.10 21.08
C ALA A 176 11.93 7.94 20.33
N VAL A 177 13.06 8.17 20.99
CA VAL A 177 14.24 8.90 20.51
C VAL A 177 15.38 7.92 20.41
N ILE A 178 16.08 7.93 19.27
CA ILE A 178 17.08 6.93 18.94
C ILE A 178 18.32 7.67 18.46
N GLY A 179 19.43 7.52 19.17
CA GLY A 179 20.67 8.14 18.74
C GLY A 179 21.31 7.38 17.57
N PRO A 180 22.26 8.00 16.85
CA PRO A 180 23.00 7.36 15.76
C PRO A 180 23.70 6.05 16.18
N GLU A 181 24.17 5.96 17.43
CA GLU A 181 24.80 4.75 17.95
C GLU A 181 23.81 3.60 18.11
N GLN A 182 22.63 3.86 18.66
CA GLN A 182 21.57 2.87 18.80
C GLN A 182 21.06 2.39 17.42
N ILE A 183 20.98 3.30 16.44
CA ILE A 183 20.61 2.95 15.06
C ILE A 183 21.57 1.92 14.45
N ASN A 184 22.85 1.92 14.82
CA ASN A 184 23.82 0.92 14.35
C ASN A 184 23.67 -0.45 15.06
N GLN A 185 22.91 -0.49 16.15
CA GLN A 185 22.59 -1.71 16.89
C GLN A 185 21.25 -2.33 16.44
N PHE A 186 20.56 -1.73 15.47
CA PHE A 186 19.28 -2.25 15.00
C PHE A 186 19.40 -3.68 14.46
N GLU A 187 18.55 -4.54 14.99
CA GLU A 187 18.26 -5.86 14.43
C GLU A 187 16.74 -6.01 14.26
N GLY A 188 16.26 -6.36 13.07
CA GLY A 188 14.82 -6.53 12.85
C GLY A 188 14.37 -6.24 11.43
N ALA A 189 13.05 -6.16 11.24
CA ALA A 189 12.44 -5.92 9.95
C ALA A 189 12.37 -4.43 9.57
N GLN A 190 12.70 -4.09 8.33
CA GLN A 190 12.63 -2.72 7.80
C GLN A 190 11.51 -2.50 6.77
N SER A 191 11.24 -3.49 5.94
CA SER A 191 10.22 -3.41 4.89
C SER A 191 9.48 -4.72 4.75
N VAL A 192 8.18 -4.64 4.44
CA VAL A 192 7.32 -5.81 4.23
C VAL A 192 6.53 -5.66 2.93
N TYR A 193 6.27 -6.76 2.24
CA TYR A 193 5.34 -6.80 1.12
C TYR A 193 4.73 -8.20 0.96
N TRP A 194 3.58 -8.26 0.30
CA TRP A 194 2.90 -9.51 -0.04
C TRP A 194 3.14 -9.87 -1.49
N TYR A 195 3.61 -11.09 -1.75
CA TYR A 195 3.85 -11.60 -3.09
C TYR A 195 3.80 -13.14 -3.10
N ASP A 196 3.22 -13.71 -4.15
CA ASP A 196 3.07 -15.17 -4.32
C ASP A 196 2.46 -15.87 -3.08
N ASN A 197 1.40 -15.26 -2.53
CA ASN A 197 0.71 -15.71 -1.31
C ASN A 197 1.60 -15.88 -0.08
N LYS A 198 2.71 -15.15 -0.03
CA LYS A 198 3.65 -15.16 1.09
C LYS A 198 3.98 -13.74 1.53
N LEU A 199 4.30 -13.62 2.81
CA LEU A 199 4.85 -12.41 3.37
C LEU A 199 6.35 -12.40 3.10
N HIS A 200 6.86 -11.31 2.56
CA HIS A 200 8.29 -11.10 2.37
C HIS A 200 8.73 -9.89 3.16
N TYR A 201 9.90 -9.97 3.77
CA TYR A 201 10.44 -8.85 4.52
C TYR A 201 11.95 -8.79 4.51
N GLN A 202 12.48 -7.57 4.60
CA GLN A 202 13.91 -7.33 4.75
C GLN A 202 14.26 -7.36 6.24
N TYR A 203 15.08 -8.33 6.64
CA TYR A 203 15.68 -8.39 7.96
C TYR A 203 17.08 -7.77 7.93
N GLU A 204 17.36 -6.84 8.82
CA GLU A 204 18.69 -6.28 9.03
C GLU A 204 19.28 -6.76 10.35
N ASN A 205 20.55 -7.13 10.32
CA ASN A 205 21.41 -7.25 11.49
C ASN A 205 22.59 -6.28 11.28
N ARG A 206 22.46 -5.07 11.82
CA ARG A 206 23.47 -4.02 11.63
C ARG A 206 24.78 -4.26 12.38
N PRO A 207 24.78 -4.80 13.62
CA PRO A 207 26.01 -5.21 14.28
C PRO A 207 26.88 -6.13 13.40
N GLU A 208 26.26 -7.12 12.75
CA GLU A 208 26.97 -8.05 11.86
C GLU A 208 27.10 -7.55 10.42
N LYS A 209 26.47 -6.42 10.09
CA LYS A 209 26.43 -5.83 8.74
C LYS A 209 25.81 -6.77 7.70
N LYS A 210 24.87 -7.60 8.13
CA LYS A 210 24.15 -8.55 7.26
C LYS A 210 22.72 -8.07 7.04
N THR A 211 22.21 -8.34 5.84
CA THR A 211 20.83 -8.08 5.47
C THR A 211 20.30 -9.28 4.71
N TYR A 212 19.12 -9.75 5.07
CA TYR A 212 18.48 -10.90 4.43
C TYR A 212 17.13 -10.49 3.87
N LEU A 213 16.79 -11.07 2.72
CA LEU A 213 15.41 -11.16 2.29
C LEU A 213 14.82 -12.45 2.86
N MET A 214 13.81 -12.29 3.71
CA MET A 214 13.08 -13.36 4.36
C MET A 214 11.74 -13.60 3.65
N THR A 215 11.32 -14.86 3.57
CA THR A 215 9.98 -15.25 3.12
C THR A 215 9.31 -16.06 4.22
N PHE A 216 8.10 -15.65 4.59
CA PHE A 216 7.23 -16.33 5.54
C PHE A 216 6.01 -16.87 4.80
N ASP A 217 5.86 -18.19 4.78
CA ASP A 217 4.72 -18.88 4.20
C ASP A 217 3.58 -18.95 5.22
N ASP A 218 2.50 -18.25 4.90
CA ASP A 218 1.38 -18.08 5.81
C ASP A 218 0.69 -19.39 6.22
N ASN A 219 0.74 -20.41 5.36
CA ASN A 219 0.12 -21.70 5.64
C ASN A 219 1.02 -22.63 6.44
N VAL A 220 2.34 -22.53 6.26
CA VAL A 220 3.32 -23.49 6.80
C VAL A 220 4.01 -22.94 8.05
N ASP A 221 4.39 -21.67 8.05
CA ASP A 221 5.21 -21.07 9.10
C ASP A 221 4.38 -20.58 10.29
N SER A 222 3.06 -20.43 10.11
CA SER A 222 2.14 -19.98 11.15
C SER A 222 1.94 -21.00 12.27
N GLU A 223 2.00 -22.31 11.96
CA GLU A 223 1.79 -23.40 12.92
C GLU A 223 3.06 -23.75 13.74
N ASN A 224 4.23 -23.32 13.29
CA ASN A 224 5.50 -23.62 13.94
C ASN A 224 5.81 -22.65 15.09
N SER A 225 6.29 -23.21 16.21
CA SER A 225 6.44 -22.69 17.58
C SER A 225 7.02 -21.27 17.76
N SER A 226 6.79 -20.71 18.95
CA SER A 226 7.09 -19.34 19.39
C SER A 226 8.47 -18.80 19.00
N VAL A 227 8.54 -17.50 18.68
CA VAL A 227 9.83 -16.78 18.57
C VAL A 227 10.53 -16.85 19.92
N GLN A 228 11.75 -17.39 19.94
CA GLN A 228 12.57 -17.36 21.15
C GLN A 228 12.84 -15.89 21.51
N LEU A 229 12.39 -15.48 22.70
CA LEU A 229 12.81 -14.22 23.29
C LEU A 229 14.35 -14.25 23.40
N PRO A 230 15.04 -13.10 23.27
CA PRO A 230 16.47 -13.03 23.51
C PRO A 230 16.76 -13.32 25.00
N GLY A 231 16.86 -14.61 25.33
CA GLY A 231 17.43 -15.11 26.56
C GLY A 231 18.94 -15.02 26.44
N SER A 232 19.57 -14.51 27.49
CA SER A 232 21.02 -14.45 27.66
C SER A 232 21.75 -15.69 27.13
N VAL A 233 22.85 -15.45 26.40
CA VAL A 233 23.98 -16.35 26.06
C VAL A 233 24.06 -16.85 24.60
N GLU A 234 25.04 -16.27 23.89
CA GLU A 234 25.96 -16.88 22.90
C GLU A 234 25.45 -17.64 21.66
N SER A 235 24.61 -17.02 20.83
CA SER A 235 24.74 -17.28 19.39
C SER A 235 24.62 -15.98 18.59
N LYS A 236 25.77 -15.39 18.22
CA LYS A 236 25.85 -14.12 17.49
C LYS A 236 25.20 -14.17 16.09
N ASN A 237 24.89 -15.37 15.57
CA ASN A 237 24.34 -15.57 14.23
C ASN A 237 22.82 -15.88 14.17
N GLN A 238 22.07 -15.80 15.27
CA GLN A 238 20.65 -16.17 15.25
C GLN A 238 19.79 -15.01 14.73
N ILE A 239 19.15 -15.20 13.56
CA ILE A 239 18.16 -14.27 13.02
C ILE A 239 16.92 -14.28 13.92
N ASN A 240 16.54 -13.12 14.43
CA ASN A 240 15.33 -12.94 15.24
C ASN A 240 14.09 -12.71 14.37
N GLY A 241 13.79 -13.67 13.50
CA GLY A 241 12.68 -13.61 12.54
C GLY A 241 12.30 -15.00 12.01
N LYS A 242 11.01 -15.23 11.80
CA LYS A 242 10.45 -16.47 11.24
C LYS A 242 10.47 -16.50 9.71
N GLY A 243 10.48 -17.70 9.15
CA GLY A 243 10.48 -17.94 7.71
C GLY A 243 11.88 -18.30 7.18
N GLU A 244 11.96 -18.47 5.86
CA GLU A 244 13.16 -18.89 5.15
C GLU A 244 13.98 -17.70 4.64
N ILE A 245 15.31 -17.79 4.71
CA ILE A 245 16.21 -16.87 4.03
C ILE A 245 16.15 -17.17 2.52
N LYS A 246 15.68 -16.22 1.71
CA LYS A 246 15.73 -16.33 0.24
C LYS A 246 17.02 -15.80 -0.36
N ALA A 247 17.56 -14.75 0.21
CA ALA A 247 18.82 -14.18 -0.25
C ALA A 247 19.53 -13.44 0.88
N GLU A 248 20.85 -13.55 0.90
CA GLU A 248 21.71 -12.61 1.62
C GLU A 248 22.02 -11.43 0.69
N LEU A 249 21.66 -10.23 1.12
CA LEU A 249 21.84 -9.00 0.36
C LEU A 249 23.22 -8.43 0.69
N LYS A 250 24.07 -8.30 -0.34
CA LYS A 250 25.36 -7.64 -0.17
C LYS A 250 25.13 -6.18 0.21
N LYS A 251 25.76 -5.77 1.32
CA LYS A 251 25.61 -4.47 1.96
C LYS A 251 25.71 -3.30 0.97
N ASN A 252 24.68 -2.47 0.90
CA ASN A 252 24.76 -1.12 0.35
C ASN A 252 24.57 -0.09 1.46
N SER A 253 25.67 0.26 2.12
CA SER A 253 25.81 1.42 3.04
C SER A 253 24.93 1.43 4.31
N SER A 254 25.40 2.14 5.32
CA SER A 254 24.91 2.23 6.70
C SER A 254 23.65 3.11 6.89
N ALA A 255 22.79 3.22 5.87
CA ALA A 255 21.61 4.07 5.94
C ALA A 255 20.35 3.22 6.20
N LEU A 256 19.43 3.77 7.01
CA LEU A 256 18.03 3.32 7.17
C LEU A 256 17.20 3.33 5.86
N ALA A 257 17.84 3.53 4.71
CA ALA A 257 17.23 3.69 3.40
C ALA A 257 17.87 2.73 2.37
N SER A 258 18.24 1.52 2.81
CA SER A 258 18.58 0.47 1.84
C SER A 258 17.33 0.20 1.00
N PRO A 259 17.42 0.22 -0.35
CA PRO A 259 16.25 0.00 -1.17
C PRO A 259 15.69 -1.39 -0.96
N THR A 260 14.37 -1.48 -0.74
CA THR A 260 13.67 -2.75 -0.60
C THR A 260 13.86 -3.58 -1.87
N PRO A 261 14.45 -4.79 -1.80
CA PRO A 261 14.44 -5.71 -2.91
C PRO A 261 13.02 -6.26 -3.11
N TYR A 262 12.64 -6.49 -4.35
CA TYR A 262 11.34 -7.04 -4.73
C TYR A 262 11.54 -8.35 -5.48
N LEU A 263 10.92 -9.44 -5.02
CA LEU A 263 10.88 -10.69 -5.78
C LEU A 263 10.05 -10.52 -7.05
N VAL A 264 10.65 -10.80 -8.20
CA VAL A 264 9.92 -10.75 -9.49
C VAL A 264 9.50 -12.15 -9.95
N ASN A 265 10.22 -13.17 -9.49
CA ASN A 265 9.86 -14.58 -9.52
C ASN A 265 10.71 -15.34 -8.48
N ARG A 266 10.59 -16.67 -8.44
CA ARG A 266 11.33 -17.54 -7.49
C ARG A 266 12.85 -17.30 -7.41
N ASN A 267 13.49 -16.89 -8.50
CA ASN A 267 14.95 -16.80 -8.61
C ASN A 267 15.45 -15.40 -9.01
N LEU A 268 14.57 -14.40 -9.08
CA LEU A 268 14.92 -13.05 -9.52
C LEU A 268 14.50 -12.00 -8.49
N LEU A 269 15.42 -11.09 -8.23
CA LEU A 269 15.21 -9.91 -7.43
C LEU A 269 15.30 -8.66 -8.29
N SER A 270 14.42 -7.72 -8.03
CA SER A 270 14.46 -6.37 -8.55
C SER A 270 14.90 -5.42 -7.45
N PHE A 271 15.78 -4.48 -7.80
CA PHE A 271 16.31 -3.48 -6.88
C PHE A 271 16.29 -2.11 -7.53
N ALA A 272 15.55 -1.17 -6.95
CA ALA A 272 15.52 0.23 -7.38
C ALA A 272 16.52 1.02 -6.51
N PRO A 273 17.76 1.27 -6.95
CA PRO A 273 18.75 1.96 -6.12
C PRO A 273 18.23 3.34 -5.71
N LYS A 274 18.56 3.78 -4.48
CA LYS A 274 18.35 5.18 -4.12
C LYS A 274 19.14 6.05 -5.09
N ARG A 275 18.49 7.07 -5.64
CA ARG A 275 19.11 7.99 -6.59
C ARG A 275 20.23 8.75 -5.88
N ASP A 276 21.44 8.66 -6.43
CA ASP A 276 22.62 9.38 -5.95
C ASP A 276 22.71 10.73 -6.67
N MET A 277 22.87 11.80 -5.90
CA MET A 277 22.98 13.17 -6.43
C MET A 277 24.28 13.41 -7.18
N LYS A 278 25.35 12.70 -6.82
CA LYS A 278 26.71 12.89 -7.34
C LYS A 278 27.06 11.90 -8.43
N HIS A 279 26.42 10.73 -8.44
CA HIS A 279 26.75 9.63 -9.34
C HIS A 279 25.54 9.18 -10.16
N LYS A 280 25.79 8.78 -11.40
CA LYS A 280 24.74 8.17 -12.22
C LYS A 280 24.26 6.90 -11.54
N THR A 281 22.96 6.86 -11.27
CA THR A 281 22.27 5.70 -10.72
C THR A 281 21.34 5.11 -11.77
N ASN A 282 21.08 3.81 -11.66
CA ASN A 282 20.10 3.13 -12.52
C ASN A 282 18.70 3.37 -11.97
N PHE A 283 17.66 3.26 -12.80
CA PHE A 283 16.29 3.21 -12.28
C PHE A 283 16.04 1.89 -11.55
N LEU A 284 16.45 0.79 -12.16
CA LEU A 284 16.15 -0.55 -11.67
C LEU A 284 17.24 -1.53 -12.11
N ASN A 285 17.60 -2.47 -11.25
CA ASN A 285 18.42 -3.63 -11.62
C ASN A 285 17.59 -4.89 -11.39
N VAL A 286 17.68 -5.85 -12.32
CA VAL A 286 17.17 -7.21 -12.10
C VAL A 286 18.37 -8.14 -11.95
N ILE A 287 18.43 -8.81 -10.82
CA ILE A 287 19.51 -9.72 -10.45
C ILE A 287 18.94 -11.13 -10.22
N SER A 288 19.75 -12.15 -10.47
CA SER A 288 19.42 -13.50 -10.04
C SER A 288 19.63 -13.68 -8.54
N SER A 289 19.01 -14.70 -7.95
CA SER A 289 19.24 -15.13 -6.58
C SER A 289 20.69 -15.55 -6.32
N TYR A 290 21.45 -15.86 -7.36
CA TYR A 290 22.91 -16.13 -7.29
C TYR A 290 23.77 -14.86 -7.31
N GLY A 291 23.15 -13.68 -7.45
CA GLY A 291 23.81 -12.37 -7.42
C GLY A 291 24.26 -11.83 -8.78
N ASP A 292 24.03 -12.55 -9.88
CA ASP A 292 24.35 -12.05 -11.23
C ASP A 292 23.34 -10.98 -11.66
N THR A 293 23.83 -9.81 -12.08
CA THR A 293 22.98 -8.77 -12.68
C THR A 293 22.59 -9.17 -14.10
N LEU A 294 21.31 -9.46 -14.30
CA LEU A 294 20.77 -9.90 -15.59
C LEU A 294 20.33 -8.73 -16.47
N SER A 295 19.80 -7.67 -15.89
CA SER A 295 19.44 -6.47 -16.64
C SER A 295 19.60 -5.21 -15.78
N VAL A 296 19.82 -4.10 -16.47
CA VAL A 296 19.95 -2.77 -15.88
C VAL A 296 19.08 -1.81 -16.68
N PHE A 297 18.15 -1.19 -15.99
CA PHE A 297 17.28 -0.15 -16.52
C PHE A 297 17.85 1.21 -16.17
N LYS A 298 18.17 2.03 -17.17
CA LYS A 298 18.75 3.36 -16.95
C LYS A 298 17.74 4.32 -16.31
N ASP A 299 18.23 5.34 -15.61
CA ASP A 299 17.38 6.43 -15.13
C ASP A 299 16.67 7.12 -16.32
N ASN A 300 15.36 7.31 -16.22
CA ASN A 300 14.58 8.02 -17.25
C ASN A 300 14.99 9.49 -17.35
N ASP A 301 15.37 10.09 -16.22
CA ASP A 301 15.77 11.48 -16.14
C ASP A 301 16.91 11.64 -15.12
N PRO A 302 18.15 11.27 -15.53
CA PRO A 302 19.30 11.27 -14.65
C PRO A 302 19.63 12.67 -14.16
N ILE A 303 19.98 12.78 -12.88
CA ILE A 303 20.48 14.02 -12.28
C ILE A 303 21.77 14.43 -12.98
N LYS A 304 21.85 15.70 -13.38
CA LYS A 304 23.03 16.29 -14.02
C LYS A 304 23.56 17.42 -13.17
N ASN A 305 24.84 17.33 -12.79
CA ASN A 305 25.63 18.40 -12.19
C ASN A 305 25.00 19.05 -10.94
N PHE A 306 24.31 18.27 -10.10
CA PHE A 306 23.74 18.80 -8.86
C PHE A 306 24.85 18.90 -7.79
N SER A 307 25.23 20.14 -7.46
CA SER A 307 26.36 20.42 -6.54
C SER A 307 25.93 21.05 -5.22
N LYS A 308 24.63 21.26 -5.00
CA LYS A 308 24.12 21.92 -3.79
C LYS A 308 24.16 20.96 -2.59
N PRO A 309 24.42 21.46 -1.37
CA PRO A 309 24.39 20.64 -0.16
C PRO A 309 22.96 20.19 0.19
N ASP A 310 21.97 21.02 -0.14
CA ASP A 310 20.55 20.78 0.15
C ASP A 310 19.77 20.43 -1.12
N TYR A 311 18.79 19.55 -0.97
CA TYR A 311 17.86 19.15 -2.02
C TYR A 311 16.49 18.80 -1.44
N ARG A 312 15.45 18.81 -2.26
CA ARG A 312 14.10 18.36 -1.88
C ARG A 312 13.93 16.87 -2.16
N GLU A 313 13.42 16.15 -1.17
CA GLU A 313 13.00 14.76 -1.29
C GLU A 313 11.50 14.70 -0.95
N PHE A 314 10.64 14.57 -1.96
CA PHE A 314 9.18 14.68 -1.76
C PHE A 314 8.35 13.81 -2.68
N ASP A 315 8.83 13.52 -3.88
CA ASP A 315 8.29 12.43 -4.69
C ASP A 315 9.21 11.22 -4.54
N TYR A 316 8.71 10.14 -3.93
CA TYR A 316 9.48 8.92 -3.68
C TYR A 316 9.27 7.84 -4.76
N GLY A 317 8.49 8.13 -5.81
CA GLY A 317 8.07 7.10 -6.76
C GLY A 317 6.94 6.24 -6.20
N THR A 318 6.71 5.07 -6.79
CA THR A 318 5.67 4.12 -6.34
C THR A 318 6.01 2.71 -6.78
N ASN A 319 6.00 1.75 -5.86
CA ASN A 319 6.25 0.34 -6.16
C ASN A 319 5.15 -0.52 -5.52
N TYR A 320 4.56 -1.44 -6.28
CA TYR A 320 3.50 -2.32 -5.77
C TYR A 320 3.38 -3.60 -6.61
N TYR A 321 2.75 -4.63 -6.04
CA TYR A 321 2.33 -5.80 -6.80
C TYR A 321 0.86 -5.70 -7.16
N LEU A 322 0.53 -6.13 -8.36
CA LEU A 322 -0.84 -6.43 -8.78
C LEU A 322 -0.80 -7.72 -9.59
N ASN A 323 -1.63 -8.70 -9.21
CA ASN A 323 -1.76 -9.98 -9.90
C ASN A 323 -0.41 -10.67 -10.15
N GLY A 324 0.44 -10.67 -9.11
CA GLY A 324 1.78 -11.27 -9.14
C GLY A 324 2.79 -10.53 -10.01
N THR A 325 2.50 -9.32 -10.49
CA THR A 325 3.46 -8.53 -11.27
C THR A 325 3.87 -7.26 -10.54
N LEU A 326 5.17 -6.97 -10.53
CA LEU A 326 5.74 -5.76 -9.97
C LEU A 326 5.49 -4.56 -10.89
N HIS A 327 4.91 -3.51 -10.34
CA HIS A 327 4.69 -2.22 -10.98
C HIS A 327 5.50 -1.14 -10.26
N LEU A 328 6.07 -0.22 -11.03
CA LEU A 328 7.11 0.71 -10.57
C LEU A 328 6.95 2.07 -11.25
N ARG A 329 7.10 3.15 -10.48
CA ARG A 329 7.21 4.52 -10.94
C ARG A 329 8.45 5.14 -10.31
N GLN A 330 9.33 5.67 -11.13
CA GLN A 330 10.47 6.45 -10.65
C GLN A 330 10.01 7.79 -10.08
N SER A 331 10.73 8.34 -9.09
CA SER A 331 10.46 9.69 -8.58
C SER A 331 10.59 10.75 -9.69
N HIS A 332 9.71 11.75 -9.64
CA HIS A 332 9.57 12.82 -10.62
C HIS A 332 9.24 12.34 -12.04
N ASN A 333 8.76 11.10 -12.18
CA ASN A 333 8.29 10.53 -13.43
C ASN A 333 6.76 10.42 -13.40
N ASP A 334 6.12 10.62 -14.55
CA ASP A 334 4.67 10.51 -14.73
C ASP A 334 4.22 9.11 -15.14
N THR A 335 5.15 8.22 -15.50
CA THR A 335 4.86 6.93 -16.09
C THR A 335 5.04 5.79 -15.09
N ILE A 336 3.99 4.99 -14.95
CA ILE A 336 4.00 3.74 -14.17
C ILE A 336 4.28 2.60 -15.14
N TYR A 337 5.31 1.81 -14.83
CA TYR A 337 5.74 0.66 -15.62
C TYR A 337 5.35 -0.65 -14.95
N GLN A 338 5.02 -1.66 -15.75
CA GLN A 338 4.97 -3.05 -15.36
C GLN A 338 6.30 -3.72 -15.70
N LEU A 339 6.92 -4.42 -14.74
CA LEU A 339 8.13 -5.20 -15.00
C LEU A 339 7.77 -6.58 -15.53
N ILE A 340 8.23 -6.87 -16.75
CA ILE A 340 8.25 -8.21 -17.33
C ILE A 340 9.71 -8.70 -17.25
N PRO A 341 10.04 -9.60 -16.31
CA PRO A 341 11.41 -10.07 -16.16
C PRO A 341 11.88 -10.86 -17.39
N PRO A 342 13.19 -10.88 -17.65
CA PRO A 342 14.24 -10.26 -16.83
C PRO A 342 14.54 -8.80 -17.23
N ASN A 343 14.05 -8.29 -18.36
CA ASN A 343 14.63 -7.08 -18.99
C ASN A 343 13.63 -6.13 -19.67
N ARG A 344 12.32 -6.27 -19.47
CA ARG A 344 11.33 -5.41 -20.12
C ARG A 344 10.50 -4.60 -19.12
N LEU A 345 10.43 -3.28 -19.31
CA LEU A 345 9.50 -2.38 -18.61
C LEU A 345 8.42 -1.91 -19.59
N VAL A 346 7.18 -2.32 -19.37
CA VAL A 346 6.05 -1.92 -20.22
C VAL A 346 5.34 -0.73 -19.57
N PRO A 347 5.22 0.43 -20.24
CA PRO A 347 4.47 1.55 -19.69
C PRO A 347 2.99 1.18 -19.60
N LYS A 348 2.39 1.32 -18.42
CA LYS A 348 1.00 0.95 -18.15
C LYS A 348 0.08 2.16 -17.99
N TYR A 349 0.55 3.17 -17.26
CA TYR A 349 -0.18 4.42 -17.03
C TYR A 349 0.74 5.62 -17.21
N ILE A 350 0.19 6.71 -17.74
CA ILE A 350 0.85 8.01 -17.82
C ILE A 350 -0.02 9.02 -17.09
N LEU A 351 0.48 9.60 -16.00
CA LEU A 351 -0.17 10.65 -15.23
C LEU A 351 0.09 12.01 -15.90
N ASN A 352 -0.78 12.41 -16.81
CA ASN A 352 -0.57 13.63 -17.58
C ASN A 352 -0.93 14.89 -16.77
N PHE A 353 0.07 15.49 -16.15
CA PHE A 353 -0.05 16.78 -15.44
C PHE A 353 0.13 18.02 -16.34
N GLY A 354 0.22 17.85 -17.67
CA GLY A 354 0.40 18.95 -18.62
C GLY A 354 1.56 19.89 -18.22
N SER A 355 1.41 21.19 -18.42
CA SER A 355 2.43 22.20 -18.07
C SER A 355 2.65 22.37 -16.55
N LEU A 356 1.69 21.95 -15.73
CA LEU A 356 1.78 22.06 -14.27
C LEU A 356 2.58 20.91 -13.64
N GLY A 357 2.87 19.84 -14.37
CA GLY A 357 3.74 18.79 -13.88
C GLY A 357 5.19 19.25 -13.69
N ILE A 358 5.91 18.55 -12.80
CA ILE A 358 7.37 18.60 -12.74
C ILE A 358 7.92 17.98 -14.02
N LYS A 359 8.79 18.69 -14.74
CA LYS A 359 9.33 18.29 -16.04
C LYS A 359 10.65 17.55 -15.95
N SER A 360 11.35 17.70 -14.83
CA SER A 360 12.58 16.97 -14.57
C SER A 360 12.84 16.75 -13.08
N THR A 361 13.63 15.74 -12.76
CA THR A 361 14.21 15.46 -11.46
C THR A 361 14.96 16.68 -10.92
N ASN A 362 15.79 17.34 -11.73
CA ASN A 362 16.49 18.57 -11.32
C ASN A 362 15.50 19.68 -10.91
N GLU A 363 14.40 19.87 -11.67
CA GLU A 363 13.35 20.84 -11.33
C GLU A 363 12.70 20.54 -9.97
N GLY A 364 12.35 19.28 -9.74
CA GLY A 364 11.75 18.87 -8.47
C GLY A 364 12.71 19.09 -7.29
N MET A 365 13.94 18.59 -7.42
CA MET A 365 14.88 18.48 -6.32
C MET A 365 15.58 19.79 -5.95
N ASP A 366 15.77 20.72 -6.90
CA ASP A 366 16.52 21.95 -6.64
C ASP A 366 15.75 22.95 -5.76
N PRO A 367 16.22 23.28 -4.53
CA PRO A 367 15.54 24.18 -3.62
C PRO A 367 15.36 25.62 -4.15
N ASP A 368 16.14 26.05 -5.14
CA ASP A 368 16.05 27.40 -5.72
C ASP A 368 14.96 27.51 -6.80
N ILE A 369 14.48 26.39 -7.33
CA ILE A 369 13.44 26.38 -8.37
C ILE A 369 12.07 26.48 -7.71
N ASN A 370 11.34 27.56 -7.97
CA ASN A 370 10.00 27.74 -7.42
C ASN A 370 9.00 26.69 -7.96
N LEU A 371 8.46 25.84 -7.07
CA LEU A 371 7.43 24.84 -7.40
C LEU A 371 5.99 25.34 -7.20
N LYS A 372 5.79 26.66 -7.08
CA LYS A 372 4.46 27.24 -7.01
C LYS A 372 3.62 26.80 -8.23
N ASP A 373 2.38 26.44 -7.95
CA ASP A 373 1.36 25.93 -8.86
C ASP A 373 1.71 24.59 -9.53
N LYS A 374 2.85 23.96 -9.19
CA LYS A 374 3.21 22.65 -9.72
C LYS A 374 2.40 21.54 -9.07
N LEU A 375 2.05 20.54 -9.88
CA LEU A 375 1.33 19.35 -9.45
C LEU A 375 2.30 18.20 -9.21
N VAL A 376 2.11 17.51 -8.08
CA VAL A 376 3.02 16.45 -7.63
C VAL A 376 2.23 15.21 -7.24
N PRO A 377 2.52 14.03 -7.83
CA PRO A 377 1.98 12.76 -7.34
C PRO A 377 2.28 12.56 -5.85
N ARG A 378 1.28 12.13 -5.07
CA ARG A 378 1.44 11.82 -3.64
C ARG A 378 1.13 10.36 -3.34
N SER A 379 0.01 9.84 -3.86
CA SER A 379 -0.35 8.43 -3.68
C SER A 379 -0.98 7.87 -4.94
N PHE A 380 -0.67 6.61 -5.22
CA PHE A 380 -1.28 5.83 -6.29
C PHE A 380 -1.57 4.43 -5.74
N LEU A 381 -2.83 4.02 -5.79
CA LEU A 381 -3.26 2.68 -5.40
C LEU A 381 -4.08 2.09 -6.53
N GLU A 382 -3.71 0.90 -6.97
CA GLU A 382 -4.39 0.17 -8.04
C GLU A 382 -5.05 -1.09 -7.48
N THR A 383 -6.34 -1.26 -7.77
CA THR A 383 -7.09 -2.50 -7.59
C THR A 383 -7.42 -3.09 -8.96
N ASP A 384 -8.10 -4.23 -9.04
CA ASP A 384 -8.54 -4.77 -10.34
C ASP A 384 -9.50 -3.85 -11.11
N ARG A 385 -10.25 -3.00 -10.39
CA ARG A 385 -11.27 -2.12 -11.00
C ARG A 385 -10.91 -0.65 -11.01
N TYR A 386 -10.20 -0.15 -10.00
CA TYR A 386 -10.03 1.29 -9.80
C TYR A 386 -8.57 1.68 -9.61
N LEU A 387 -8.24 2.92 -10.03
CA LEU A 387 -7.04 3.62 -9.58
C LEU A 387 -7.46 4.74 -8.63
N PHE A 388 -6.89 4.77 -7.43
CA PHE A 388 -7.06 5.83 -6.45
C PHE A 388 -5.80 6.70 -6.46
N ILE A 389 -5.96 7.96 -6.88
CA ILE A 389 -4.84 8.88 -7.11
C ILE A 389 -5.02 10.11 -6.22
N THR A 390 -3.97 10.45 -5.48
CA THR A 390 -3.83 11.73 -4.76
C THR A 390 -2.63 12.47 -5.33
N TYR A 391 -2.79 13.77 -5.55
CA TYR A 391 -1.68 14.65 -5.91
C TYR A 391 -1.82 16.00 -5.16
N SER A 392 -0.69 16.66 -4.92
CA SER A 392 -0.67 18.00 -4.34
C SER A 392 -0.50 19.05 -5.42
N LYS A 393 -0.95 20.25 -5.10
CA LYS A 393 -0.49 21.50 -5.72
C LYS A 393 0.47 22.15 -4.74
N ASP A 394 1.59 22.60 -5.27
CA ASP A 394 2.80 22.99 -4.54
C ASP A 394 3.49 21.80 -3.87
N TYR A 395 4.75 22.04 -3.47
CA TYR A 395 5.54 21.12 -2.69
C TYR A 395 4.86 20.91 -1.32
N ASP A 396 4.56 19.66 -1.00
CA ASP A 396 4.02 19.23 0.29
C ASP A 396 5.06 19.37 1.41
N CYS A 397 5.06 20.51 2.10
CA CYS A 397 5.91 20.75 3.26
C CYS A 397 5.23 21.69 4.27
N THR A 398 5.76 21.74 5.49
CA THR A 398 5.21 22.59 6.55
C THR A 398 5.17 24.07 6.17
N SER A 399 6.10 24.55 5.33
CA SER A 399 6.13 25.97 4.92
C SER A 399 4.98 26.31 3.98
N THR A 400 4.77 25.56 2.90
CA THR A 400 3.67 25.77 1.95
C THR A 400 2.30 25.55 2.60
N ALA A 401 2.21 24.60 3.55
CA ALA A 401 1.02 24.38 4.35
C ALA A 401 0.68 25.58 5.25
N LYS A 402 1.65 26.10 6.01
CA LYS A 402 1.47 27.29 6.86
C LYS A 402 1.12 28.54 6.07
N ASN A 403 1.67 28.67 4.86
CA ASN A 403 1.37 29.77 3.94
C ASN A 403 0.02 29.58 3.21
N GLY A 404 -0.66 28.44 3.38
CA GLY A 404 -1.96 28.14 2.80
C GLY A 404 -1.95 27.82 1.29
N THR A 405 -0.77 27.67 0.69
CA THR A 405 -0.61 27.43 -0.76
C THR A 405 -0.60 25.94 -1.10
N LEU A 406 -0.20 25.07 -0.16
CA LEU A 406 -0.36 23.62 -0.30
C LEU A 406 -1.83 23.27 -0.44
N LYS A 407 -2.18 22.58 -1.52
CA LYS A 407 -3.51 22.01 -1.73
C LYS A 407 -3.42 20.56 -2.17
N TYR A 408 -4.48 19.79 -1.97
CA TYR A 408 -4.59 18.42 -2.45
C TYR A 408 -5.75 18.26 -3.42
N SER A 409 -5.61 17.27 -4.29
CA SER A 409 -6.65 16.81 -5.20
C SER A 409 -6.70 15.29 -5.16
N ARG A 410 -7.91 14.73 -5.30
CA ARG A 410 -8.12 13.28 -5.39
C ARG A 410 -9.01 12.93 -6.57
N LEU A 411 -8.66 11.84 -7.24
CA LEU A 411 -9.43 11.30 -8.36
C LEU A 411 -9.42 9.78 -8.38
N ILE A 412 -10.47 9.23 -8.97
CA ILE A 412 -10.66 7.80 -9.17
C ILE A 412 -10.79 7.54 -10.67
N TYR A 413 -9.97 6.64 -11.19
CA TYR A 413 -10.13 6.10 -12.53
C TYR A 413 -10.81 4.74 -12.47
N ASP A 414 -11.96 4.59 -13.12
CA ASP A 414 -12.63 3.30 -13.31
C ASP A 414 -12.06 2.60 -14.55
N LYS A 415 -11.30 1.53 -14.35
CA LYS A 415 -10.62 0.80 -15.44
C LYS A 415 -11.61 0.10 -16.37
N LYS A 416 -12.76 -0.32 -15.85
CA LYS A 416 -13.81 -1.00 -16.63
C LYS A 416 -14.52 -0.01 -17.53
N ASN A 417 -14.94 1.12 -16.97
CA ASN A 417 -15.71 2.13 -17.70
C ASN A 417 -14.81 3.14 -18.45
N LYS A 418 -13.50 3.14 -18.18
CA LYS A 418 -12.51 4.08 -18.71
C LYS A 418 -12.86 5.54 -18.43
N THR A 419 -13.42 5.79 -17.25
CA THR A 419 -13.86 7.13 -16.82
C THR A 419 -13.03 7.62 -15.65
N LEU A 420 -12.69 8.91 -15.67
CA LEU A 420 -12.03 9.59 -14.57
C LEU A 420 -13.01 10.46 -13.80
N LYS A 421 -13.00 10.35 -12.48
CA LYS A 421 -13.85 11.14 -11.58
C LYS A 421 -12.98 11.91 -10.60
N SER A 422 -13.11 13.24 -10.61
CA SER A 422 -12.50 14.10 -9.61
C SER A 422 -13.36 14.13 -8.35
N ILE A 423 -12.79 13.80 -7.21
CA ILE A 423 -13.48 13.80 -5.91
C ILE A 423 -13.44 15.21 -5.33
N TYR A 424 -12.26 15.82 -5.34
CA TYR A 424 -12.05 17.22 -5.02
C TYR A 424 -10.75 17.72 -5.67
N ILE A 425 -10.63 19.04 -5.81
CA ILE A 425 -9.54 19.70 -6.50
C ILE A 425 -9.09 20.90 -5.68
N ASP A 426 -7.78 21.02 -5.50
CA ASP A 426 -7.12 22.13 -4.82
C ASP A 426 -7.73 22.46 -3.44
N GLU A 427 -8.03 21.43 -2.66
CA GLU A 427 -8.56 21.57 -1.31
C GLU A 427 -7.47 21.79 -0.28
N ALA A 428 -7.81 22.53 0.76
CA ALA A 428 -6.89 22.75 1.87
C ALA A 428 -6.54 21.42 2.58
N PRO A 429 -5.29 21.28 3.06
CA PRO A 429 -4.91 20.11 3.85
C PRO A 429 -5.77 19.95 5.09
N TYR A 430 -6.02 18.71 5.49
CA TYR A 430 -6.36 18.40 6.88
C TYR A 430 -5.12 18.58 7.74
N VAL A 431 -5.25 19.29 8.87
CA VAL A 431 -4.16 19.51 9.83
C VAL A 431 -4.50 18.82 11.13
N SER A 432 -3.65 17.88 11.54
CA SER A 432 -3.78 17.18 12.81
C SER A 432 -3.52 18.14 13.97
N GLU A 433 -4.44 18.20 14.93
CA GLU A 433 -4.32 19.05 16.12
C GLU A 433 -3.18 18.59 17.05
N ILE A 434 -2.78 17.31 16.97
CA ILE A 434 -1.83 16.69 17.90
C ILE A 434 -0.39 16.95 17.48
N ASP A 435 -0.09 16.77 16.19
CA ASP A 435 1.28 16.81 15.68
C ASP A 435 1.48 17.82 14.54
N GLN A 436 0.45 18.62 14.24
CA GLN A 436 0.47 19.65 13.20
C GLN A 436 0.87 19.09 11.83
N LYS A 437 0.69 17.78 11.61
CA LYS A 437 0.92 17.16 10.30
C LYS A 437 -0.22 17.49 9.37
N HIS A 438 0.15 17.71 8.11
CA HIS A 438 -0.78 18.00 7.03
C HIS A 438 -1.00 16.73 6.20
N SER A 439 -2.22 16.52 5.73
CA SER A 439 -2.56 15.40 4.85
C SER A 439 -3.73 15.74 3.95
N ALA A 440 -3.92 14.94 2.90
CA ALA A 440 -5.07 15.06 2.01
C ALA A 440 -6.39 14.84 2.77
N PRO A 441 -7.35 15.78 2.71
CA PRO A 441 -8.60 15.69 3.47
C PRO A 441 -9.51 14.56 2.98
N ASN A 442 -10.31 13.99 3.89
CA ASN A 442 -11.34 13.00 3.58
C ASN A 442 -12.71 13.70 3.38
N ILE A 443 -12.80 14.57 2.37
CA ILE A 443 -14.04 15.25 1.98
C ILE A 443 -14.63 14.67 0.70
N ASN A 444 -15.92 14.92 0.46
CA ASN A 444 -16.67 14.38 -0.68
C ASN A 444 -16.73 12.85 -0.73
N LEU A 445 -16.40 12.19 0.39
CA LEU A 445 -16.51 10.75 0.58
C LEU A 445 -17.68 10.49 1.55
N GLU A 446 -18.70 9.75 1.10
CA GLU A 446 -19.85 9.34 1.91
C GLU A 446 -19.88 7.82 2.02
N ASN A 447 -19.98 7.32 3.24
CA ASN A 447 -20.32 5.94 3.47
C ASN A 447 -21.82 5.83 3.73
N ASP A 448 -22.56 5.41 2.71
CA ASP A 448 -24.00 5.25 2.75
C ASP A 448 -24.44 3.83 3.17
N PHE A 449 -23.52 2.98 3.62
CA PHE A 449 -23.87 1.66 4.18
C PHE A 449 -24.23 1.73 5.66
N ASP A 450 -23.39 2.38 6.47
CA ASP A 450 -23.46 2.31 7.93
C ASP A 450 -23.16 3.66 8.64
N GLY A 451 -22.86 4.71 7.88
CA GLY A 451 -22.55 6.04 8.42
C GLY A 451 -21.12 6.22 8.96
N MET A 452 -20.28 5.19 8.91
CA MET A 452 -18.87 5.28 9.31
C MET A 452 -18.05 6.13 8.33
N PRO A 453 -16.87 6.66 8.69
CA PRO A 453 -16.07 7.44 7.76
C PRO A 453 -15.61 6.59 6.57
N PHE A 454 -15.89 7.06 5.34
CA PHE A 454 -15.21 6.51 4.17
C PHE A 454 -13.80 7.12 4.09
N ILE A 455 -12.81 6.33 4.53
CA ILE A 455 -11.40 6.70 4.46
C ILE A 455 -10.81 6.27 3.12
N TRP A 456 -10.07 7.17 2.48
CA TRP A 456 -9.40 6.89 1.21
C TRP A 456 -8.46 5.68 1.32
N PRO A 457 -8.57 4.67 0.44
CA PRO A 457 -7.80 3.44 0.55
C PRO A 457 -6.30 3.68 0.41
N THR A 458 -5.54 2.91 1.17
CA THR A 458 -4.08 3.03 1.26
C THR A 458 -3.34 1.72 1.02
N SER A 459 -4.04 0.59 1.03
CA SER A 459 -3.50 -0.74 0.76
C SER A 459 -4.54 -1.61 0.05
N VAL A 460 -4.10 -2.74 -0.47
CA VAL A 460 -4.95 -3.74 -1.14
C VAL A 460 -4.72 -5.09 -0.45
N THR A 461 -5.78 -5.84 -0.20
CA THR A 461 -5.69 -7.19 0.37
C THR A 461 -5.14 -8.17 -0.67
N ALA A 462 -4.74 -9.37 -0.23
CA ALA A 462 -4.32 -10.45 -1.12
C ALA A 462 -5.39 -10.81 -2.18
N ASN A 463 -6.67 -10.57 -1.86
CA ASN A 463 -7.81 -10.81 -2.74
C ASN A 463 -8.18 -9.60 -3.61
N GLY A 464 -7.34 -8.56 -3.68
CA GLY A 464 -7.56 -7.40 -4.55
C GLY A 464 -8.50 -6.33 -4.00
N ASN A 465 -9.01 -6.48 -2.78
CA ASN A 465 -9.93 -5.53 -2.16
C ASN A 465 -9.15 -4.33 -1.58
N PRO A 466 -9.53 -3.07 -1.87
CA PRO A 466 -8.89 -1.93 -1.23
C PRO A 466 -9.24 -1.88 0.25
N CYS A 467 -8.30 -1.40 1.06
CA CYS A 467 -8.49 -1.22 2.50
C CYS A 467 -7.80 0.03 3.06
N SER A 468 -8.28 0.45 4.22
CA SER A 468 -7.85 1.64 4.96
C SER A 468 -7.69 1.32 6.44
N ILE A 469 -6.90 2.11 7.16
CA ILE A 469 -6.81 2.09 8.62
C ILE A 469 -7.55 3.30 9.17
N ILE A 470 -8.40 3.05 10.17
CA ILE A 470 -9.11 4.06 10.96
C ILE A 470 -8.56 4.00 12.38
N SER A 471 -8.22 5.16 12.94
CA SER A 471 -7.81 5.24 14.34
C SER A 471 -9.02 5.13 15.27
N GLY A 472 -8.84 4.49 16.43
CA GLY A 472 -9.86 4.47 17.46
C GLY A 472 -10.24 5.87 17.95
N GLU A 473 -9.28 6.80 17.98
CA GLU A 473 -9.52 8.22 18.25
C GLU A 473 -10.51 8.86 17.28
N ASP A 474 -10.39 8.62 15.97
CA ASP A 474 -11.32 9.17 14.98
C ASP A 474 -12.72 8.58 15.11
N LEU A 475 -12.82 7.29 15.46
CA LEU A 475 -14.13 6.67 15.72
C LEU A 475 -14.80 7.20 16.99
N LEU A 476 -14.03 7.49 18.04
CA LEU A 476 -14.56 8.04 19.29
C LEU A 476 -15.15 9.45 19.12
N LYS A 477 -14.80 10.18 18.04
CA LYS A 477 -15.40 11.48 17.69
C LYS A 477 -16.83 11.35 17.17
N LEU A 478 -17.24 10.17 16.69
CA LEU A 478 -18.57 9.90 16.11
C LEU A 478 -19.65 9.60 17.17
N LYS A 479 -19.56 10.22 18.36
CA LYS A 479 -20.41 9.91 19.53
C LYS A 479 -21.89 9.81 19.17
N GLY A 480 -22.54 8.73 19.62
CA GLY A 480 -23.99 8.51 19.47
C GLY A 480 -24.42 7.70 18.25
N GLN A 481 -23.49 7.27 17.40
CA GLN A 481 -23.77 6.34 16.30
C GLN A 481 -23.62 4.88 16.75
N ASN A 482 -24.41 3.97 16.15
CA ASN A 482 -24.22 2.52 16.32
C ASN A 482 -22.95 2.09 15.58
N LEU A 483 -21.80 2.18 16.24
CA LEU A 483 -20.51 1.78 15.68
C LEU A 483 -20.49 0.26 15.43
N PRO A 484 -19.95 -0.20 14.28
CA PRO A 484 -19.85 -1.62 13.93
C PRO A 484 -18.86 -2.38 14.82
N VAL A 485 -17.94 -1.65 15.47
CA VAL A 485 -16.96 -2.17 16.43
C VAL A 485 -17.30 -1.65 17.82
N LYS A 486 -17.33 -2.55 18.82
CA LYS A 486 -17.64 -2.22 20.22
C LYS A 486 -16.36 -2.03 21.05
N ASN A 487 -16.47 -1.34 22.19
CA ASN A 487 -15.39 -1.17 23.18
C ASN A 487 -14.12 -0.56 22.57
N ILE A 488 -14.26 0.50 21.77
CA ILE A 488 -13.14 1.17 21.10
C ILE A 488 -12.33 1.99 22.10
N HIS A 489 -11.02 1.84 22.06
CA HIS A 489 -10.05 2.69 22.76
C HIS A 489 -9.33 3.62 21.79
N LYS A 490 -8.80 4.74 22.31
CA LYS A 490 -8.08 5.76 21.52
C LYS A 490 -6.98 5.18 20.62
N ASN A 491 -6.25 4.20 21.13
CA ASN A 491 -5.09 3.62 20.46
C ASN A 491 -5.44 2.46 19.52
N ASP A 492 -6.72 2.08 19.44
CA ASP A 492 -7.13 0.98 18.57
C ASP A 492 -6.85 1.31 17.10
N ARG A 493 -6.66 0.24 16.34
CA ARG A 493 -6.55 0.26 14.88
C ARG A 493 -7.67 -0.59 14.32
N ILE A 494 -8.47 0.04 13.46
CA ILE A 494 -9.61 -0.59 12.82
C ILE A 494 -9.32 -0.61 11.32
N ILE A 495 -9.32 -1.79 10.72
CA ILE A 495 -9.13 -1.97 9.29
C ILE A 495 -10.51 -1.93 8.64
N ALA A 496 -10.69 -1.06 7.66
CA ALA A 496 -11.86 -1.06 6.79
C ALA A 496 -11.51 -1.71 5.46
N ILE A 497 -12.18 -2.80 5.09
CA ILE A 497 -12.01 -3.51 3.80
C ILE A 497 -13.24 -3.24 2.94
N TYR A 498 -13.04 -2.78 1.71
CA TYR A 498 -14.11 -2.44 0.77
C TYR A 498 -14.22 -3.53 -0.30
N HIS A 499 -15.41 -4.12 -0.48
CA HIS A 499 -15.64 -5.27 -1.37
C HIS A 499 -16.45 -4.93 -2.61
#